data_AF-A0A0X3THU7-F1
#
_entry.id   AF-A0A0X3THU7-F1
#
_cell.length_a   1.000
_cell.length_b   1.000
_cell.length_c   1.000
_cell.angle_alpha   90.00
_cell.angle_beta   90.00
_cell.angle_gamma   90.00
#
_symmetry.space_group_name_H-M   'P 1'
#
loop_
_entity.id
_entity.type
_entity.pdbx_description
1 polymer ?
#
loop_
_entity_poly.entity_id
_entity_poly.type
_entity_poly.pdbx_seq_one_letter_code
_entity_poly.pdbx_strand_id
1 'polypeptide(L)'
;MLEAVLMKQARNTLLVGILVSPMLAHADVHPGKTLHDDANCMKCHADLGYNQPNLTKMKPENYVDLQKAVAYCDSNLNVGWFDDEREEVVDYLNETYYHFPK
;
A
#
# COMPACT_ATOMS: atom_id res chain seq x y z
N MET A 1 -47.64 -45.43 40.21
CA MET A 1 -47.87 -44.73 38.92
C MET A 1 -46.51 -44.17 38.52
N LEU A 2 -45.61 -44.99 37.97
CA LEU A 2 -45.55 -45.52 36.60
C LEU A 2 -45.15 -44.40 35.61
N GLU A 3 -44.01 -44.62 34.94
CA GLU A 3 -43.38 -43.83 33.87
C GLU A 3 -42.84 -42.43 34.25
N ALA A 4 -41.70 -41.90 33.79
CA ALA A 4 -40.53 -42.39 33.06
C ALA A 4 -39.60 -41.17 32.93
N VAL A 5 -38.37 -41.22 33.44
CA VAL A 5 -37.27 -40.38 32.90
C VAL A 5 -35.98 -41.17 32.98
N LEU A 6 -35.90 -42.19 32.12
CA LEU A 6 -34.62 -42.75 31.72
C LEU A 6 -34.08 -41.83 30.61
N MET A 7 -33.30 -40.80 30.97
CA MET A 7 -32.63 -39.96 29.97
C MET A 7 -31.23 -39.56 30.44
N LYS A 8 -30.31 -40.47 30.11
CA LYS A 8 -29.02 -40.22 29.46
C LYS A 8 -27.98 -39.44 30.27
N GLN A 9 -27.05 -40.22 30.83
CA GLN A 9 -25.71 -39.82 31.26
C GLN A 9 -24.99 -39.09 30.12
N ALA A 10 -25.11 -37.76 30.05
CA ALA A 10 -24.41 -36.95 29.06
C ALA A 10 -23.02 -36.60 29.60
N ARG A 11 -22.10 -37.49 29.27
CA ARG A 11 -20.64 -37.37 29.28
C ARG A 11 -20.17 -35.93 29.00
N ASN A 12 -19.78 -35.22 30.05
CA ASN A 12 -19.24 -33.86 30.01
C ASN A 12 -17.87 -33.85 29.31
N THR A 13 -17.86 -33.87 27.98
CA THR A 13 -16.65 -33.76 27.17
C THR A 13 -16.56 -32.32 26.69
N LEU A 14 -15.85 -31.49 27.44
CA LEU A 14 -15.55 -30.11 27.08
C LEU A 14 -14.56 -30.13 25.91
N LEU A 15 -15.05 -30.07 24.68
CA LEU A 15 -14.22 -29.86 23.49
C LEU A 15 -13.87 -28.37 23.42
N VAL A 16 -12.70 -28.00 23.92
CA VAL A 16 -12.09 -26.68 23.69
C VAL A 16 -11.59 -26.66 22.25
N GLY A 17 -12.35 -26.03 21.36
CA GLY A 17 -11.92 -25.75 19.99
C GLY A 17 -10.80 -24.71 20.00
N ILE A 18 -9.59 -25.10 19.64
CA ILE A 18 -8.48 -24.18 19.40
C ILE A 18 -8.77 -23.43 18.09
N LEU A 19 -9.13 -22.16 18.20
CA LEU A 19 -9.15 -21.23 17.07
C LEU A 19 -7.70 -20.91 16.69
N VAL A 20 -7.15 -21.66 15.73
CA VAL A 20 -5.91 -21.27 15.06
C VAL A 20 -6.29 -20.21 14.02
N SER A 21 -6.19 -18.94 14.39
CA SER A 21 -6.30 -17.85 13.41
C SER A 21 -5.05 -17.87 12.52
N PRO A 22 -5.18 -18.00 11.19
CA PRO A 22 -4.04 -17.83 10.31
C PRO A 22 -3.60 -16.37 10.37
N MET A 23 -2.33 -16.15 10.70
CA MET A 23 -1.71 -14.84 10.60
C MET A 23 -1.54 -14.55 9.10
N LEU A 24 -2.46 -13.77 8.53
CA LEU A 24 -2.33 -13.30 7.15
C LEU A 24 -1.12 -12.35 7.10
N ALA A 25 -0.06 -12.77 6.42
CA ALA A 25 1.05 -11.91 6.05
C ALA A 25 0.48 -10.82 5.11
N HIS A 26 0.35 -9.60 5.62
CA HIS A 26 0.04 -8.45 4.78
C HIS A 26 1.36 -8.07 4.11
N ALA A 27 1.38 -8.02 2.77
CA ALA A 27 2.48 -7.37 2.09
C ALA A 27 2.43 -5.90 2.47
N ASP A 28 3.45 -5.42 3.19
CA ASP A 28 3.54 -4.00 3.57
C ASP A 28 3.56 -3.17 2.29
N VAL A 29 2.53 -2.36 2.10
CA VAL A 29 2.46 -1.42 0.98
C VAL A 29 3.47 -0.31 1.26
N HIS A 30 4.33 0.00 0.28
CA HIS A 30 5.28 1.10 0.41
C HIS A 30 4.52 2.38 0.82
N PRO A 31 4.93 3.09 1.88
CA PRO A 31 4.13 4.19 2.45
C PRO A 31 3.87 5.30 1.43
N GLY A 32 4.87 5.63 0.60
CA GLY A 32 4.72 6.55 -0.54
C GLY A 32 3.70 6.16 -1.59
N LYS A 33 3.27 4.89 -1.69
CA LYS A 33 2.18 4.49 -2.59
C LYS A 33 0.84 5.08 -2.13
N THR A 34 0.57 5.08 -0.82
CA THR A 34 -0.66 5.65 -0.28
C THR A 34 -0.73 7.14 -0.58
N LEU A 35 0.37 7.86 -0.31
CA LEU A 35 0.50 9.29 -0.62
C LEU A 35 0.32 9.57 -2.12
N HIS A 36 0.97 8.79 -2.98
CA HIS A 36 0.82 8.87 -4.44
C HIS A 36 -0.65 8.71 -4.88
N ASP A 37 -1.36 7.73 -4.35
CA ASP A 37 -2.74 7.44 -4.70
C ASP A 37 -3.67 8.56 -4.19
N ASP A 38 -3.46 9.04 -2.96
CA ASP A 38 -4.22 10.14 -2.34
C ASP A 38 -4.02 11.47 -3.08
N ALA A 39 -2.80 11.77 -3.54
CA ALA A 39 -2.50 12.91 -4.40
C ALA A 39 -3.03 12.74 -5.84
N ASN A 40 -3.65 11.60 -6.15
CA ASN A 40 -4.25 11.30 -7.43
C ASN A 40 -3.27 11.47 -8.61
N CYS A 41 -2.00 11.08 -8.45
CA CYS A 41 -0.96 11.28 -9.47
C CYS A 41 -1.38 10.70 -10.84
N MET A 42 -2.12 9.59 -10.84
CA MET A 42 -2.61 8.95 -12.07
C MET A 42 -3.63 9.78 -12.86
N LYS A 43 -4.23 10.85 -12.30
CA LYS A 43 -5.10 11.75 -13.08
C LYS A 43 -4.39 12.38 -14.28
N CYS A 44 -3.09 12.64 -14.17
CA CYS A 44 -2.27 13.18 -15.27
C CYS A 44 -1.33 12.13 -15.89
N HIS A 45 -0.97 11.10 -15.13
CA HIS A 45 0.03 10.11 -15.55
C HIS A 45 -0.56 8.81 -16.14
N ALA A 46 -1.88 8.59 -16.09
CA ALA A 46 -2.49 7.35 -16.59
C ALA A 46 -2.18 7.04 -18.06
N ASP A 47 -2.20 8.06 -18.92
CA ASP A 47 -2.03 7.85 -20.36
C ASP A 47 -0.57 7.59 -20.75
N LEU A 48 0.36 8.28 -20.09
CA LEU A 48 1.77 8.26 -20.44
C LEU A 48 2.61 7.30 -19.60
N GLY A 49 2.11 6.92 -18.42
CA GLY A 49 2.85 6.16 -17.43
C GLY A 49 4.10 6.87 -16.91
N TYR A 50 4.88 6.14 -16.11
CA TYR A 50 6.19 6.57 -15.62
C TYR A 50 7.30 5.90 -16.42
N ASN A 51 8.41 6.63 -16.61
CA ASN A 51 9.64 6.12 -17.23
C ASN A 51 9.48 5.43 -18.60
N GLN A 52 8.47 5.84 -19.40
CA GLN A 52 8.26 5.21 -20.71
C GLN A 52 9.27 5.73 -21.76
N PRO A 53 9.75 4.87 -22.69
CA PRO A 53 10.74 5.27 -23.69
C PRO A 53 10.30 6.42 -24.60
N ASN A 54 9.00 6.56 -24.84
CA ASN A 54 8.39 7.60 -25.66
C ASN A 54 8.11 8.92 -24.92
N LEU A 55 8.40 9.01 -23.62
CA LEU A 55 8.30 10.26 -22.87
C LEU A 55 9.32 11.27 -23.42
N THR A 56 8.81 12.41 -23.87
CA THR A 56 9.63 13.55 -24.32
C THR A 56 9.63 14.72 -23.32
N LYS A 57 8.78 14.64 -22.28
CA LYS A 57 8.63 15.60 -21.18
C LYS A 57 8.37 14.82 -19.90
N MET A 58 8.57 15.44 -18.74
CA MET A 58 8.39 14.79 -17.43
C MET A 58 9.19 13.47 -17.32
N LYS A 59 10.44 13.51 -17.80
CA LYS A 59 11.35 12.37 -17.84
C LYS A 59 12.57 12.68 -16.96
N PRO A 60 12.49 12.41 -15.64
CA PRO A 60 13.66 12.46 -14.78
C PRO A 60 14.76 11.54 -15.29
N GLU A 61 16.02 11.93 -15.15
CA GLU A 61 17.18 11.14 -15.63
C GLU A 61 18.00 10.52 -14.48
N ASN A 62 17.72 10.92 -13.24
CA ASN A 62 18.36 10.44 -12.03
C ASN A 62 17.46 10.71 -10.80
N TYR A 63 17.87 10.19 -9.64
CA TYR A 63 17.11 10.30 -8.39
C TYR A 63 16.85 11.75 -7.96
N VAL A 64 17.83 12.64 -8.15
CA VAL A 64 17.70 14.08 -7.82
C VAL A 64 16.68 14.76 -8.72
N ASP A 65 16.63 14.43 -10.00
CA ASP A 65 15.63 14.99 -10.92
C ASP A 65 14.22 14.44 -10.63
N LEU A 66 14.12 13.20 -10.14
CA LEU A 66 12.85 12.62 -9.69
C LEU A 66 12.33 13.37 -8.46
N GLN A 67 13.19 13.67 -7.48
CA GLN A 67 12.83 14.50 -6.33
C GLN A 67 12.30 15.87 -6.75
N LYS A 68 12.98 16.55 -7.68
CA LYS A 68 12.52 17.85 -8.21
C LYS A 68 11.16 17.74 -8.90
N ALA A 69 10.94 16.68 -9.67
CA ALA A 69 9.66 16.45 -10.35
C ALA A 69 8.51 16.25 -9.35
N VAL A 70 8.71 15.42 -8.32
CA VAL A 70 7.71 15.21 -7.26
C VAL A 70 7.48 16.50 -6.49
N ALA A 71 8.54 17.26 -6.17
CA ALA A 71 8.41 18.53 -5.46
C ALA A 71 7.62 19.57 -6.26
N TYR A 72 7.85 19.64 -7.57
CA TYR A 72 7.07 20.47 -8.47
C TYR A 72 5.59 20.07 -8.49
N CYS A 73 5.29 18.77 -8.55
CA CYS A 73 3.92 18.25 -8.50
C CYS A 73 3.21 18.63 -7.20
N ASP A 74 3.82 18.35 -6.06
CA ASP A 74 3.29 18.69 -4.73
C ASP A 74 2.97 20.19 -4.61
N SER A 75 3.91 21.05 -5.01
CA SER A 75 3.72 22.51 -4.94
C SER A 75 2.64 23.00 -5.89
N ASN A 76 2.61 22.52 -7.14
CA ASN A 76 1.67 22.99 -8.15
C ASN A 76 0.24 22.50 -7.91
N LEU A 77 0.08 21.35 -7.27
CA LEU A 77 -1.21 20.83 -6.84
C LEU A 77 -1.58 21.24 -5.41
N ASN A 78 -0.67 21.95 -4.72
CA ASN A 78 -0.82 22.38 -3.33
C ASN A 78 -1.22 21.21 -2.41
N VAL A 79 -0.54 20.06 -2.56
CA VAL A 79 -0.80 18.86 -1.75
C VAL A 79 -0.36 19.12 -0.30
N GLY A 80 0.83 19.70 -0.12
CA GLY A 80 1.31 20.21 1.16
C GLY A 80 2.07 19.19 1.99
N TRP A 81 2.78 18.26 1.34
CA TRP A 81 3.57 17.24 2.03
C TRP A 81 4.77 17.84 2.78
N PHE A 82 5.08 17.22 3.93
CA PHE A 82 6.37 17.38 4.59
C PHE A 82 7.50 16.75 3.74
N ASP A 83 8.75 17.03 4.13
CA ASP A 83 9.91 16.59 3.34
C ASP A 83 10.07 15.06 3.33
N ASP A 84 9.76 14.39 4.44
CA ASP A 84 9.78 12.93 4.57
C ASP A 84 8.66 12.25 3.79
N GLU A 85 7.43 12.76 3.86
CA GLU A 85 6.30 12.28 3.04
C GLU A 85 6.61 12.39 1.54
N ARG A 86 7.21 13.51 1.13
CA ARG A 86 7.64 13.70 -0.26
C ARG A 86 8.74 12.71 -0.65
N GLU A 87 9.71 12.46 0.23
CA GLU A 87 10.76 11.45 0.02
C GLU A 87 10.16 10.05 -0.10
N GLU A 88 9.16 9.69 0.71
CA GLU A 88 8.48 8.39 0.59
C GLU A 88 7.84 8.20 -0.78
N VAL A 89 7.21 9.24 -1.35
CA VAL A 89 6.64 9.19 -2.70
C VAL A 89 7.74 9.03 -3.76
N VAL A 90 8.85 9.76 -3.61
CA VAL A 90 10.01 9.62 -4.51
C VAL A 90 10.56 8.20 -4.44
N ASP A 91 10.71 7.64 -3.25
CA ASP A 91 11.20 6.30 -3.02
C ASP A 91 10.27 5.24 -3.62
N TYR A 92 8.97 5.38 -3.42
CA TYR A 92 7.98 4.52 -4.05
C TYR A 92 8.11 4.54 -5.58
N LEU A 93 8.16 5.74 -6.17
CA LEU A 93 8.27 5.89 -7.61
C LEU A 93 9.60 5.33 -8.13
N ASN A 94 10.68 5.55 -7.40
CA ASN A 94 12.00 5.06 -7.78
C ASN A 94 12.07 3.54 -7.70
N GLU A 95 11.61 2.94 -6.61
CA GLU A 95 11.58 1.49 -6.43
C GLU A 95 10.66 0.80 -7.45
N THR A 96 9.55 1.43 -7.81
CA THR A 96 8.52 0.80 -8.66
C THR A 96 8.79 0.99 -10.16
N TYR A 97 9.35 2.14 -10.58
CA TYR A 97 9.37 2.53 -12.01
C TYR A 97 10.74 2.95 -12.55
N TYR A 98 11.58 3.62 -11.75
CA TYR A 98 12.78 4.30 -12.28
C TYR A 98 14.09 3.58 -11.99
N HIS A 99 14.24 3.04 -10.78
CA HIS A 99 15.42 2.32 -10.30
C HIS A 99 16.74 3.12 -10.41
N PHE A 100 16.69 4.43 -10.21
CA PHE A 100 17.90 5.26 -10.18
C PHE A 100 18.75 4.96 -8.95
N PRO A 101 20.09 5.03 -9.07
CA PRO A 101 20.98 5.11 -7.91
C PRO A 101 20.65 6.35 -7.06
N LYS A 102 20.60 6.17 -5.74
CA LYS A 102 20.44 7.26 -4.77
C LYS A 102 21.77 7.97 -4.52
#